data_AF-C6Y2U2-F1
#
_entry.id   AF-C6Y2U2-F1
#
_cell.length_a   1.000
_cell.length_b   1.000
_cell.length_c   1.000
_cell.angle_alpha   90.00
_cell.angle_beta   90.00
_cell.angle_gamma   90.00
#
_symmetry.space_group_name_H-M   'P 1'
#
loop_
_entity.id
_entity.type
_entity.pdbx_description
1 polymer ?
#
loop_
_entity_poly.entity_id
_entity_poly.type
_entity_poly.pdbx_seq_one_letter_code
_entity_poly.pdbx_strand_id
1 'polypeptide(L)'
;MIRSQNFWLVALFLSKFGDLNKANKSVPPQEVGGTLWKDAYQYFFNDLGEGRTTSSFEHSLKNARDAFDSHLKKSTRIGWKDLRGRAAILPKEALYVFKKYKNVERNDLWKEIQLSVLKTKNNNSLKTEQIASPSSKNPNWVRQELILALDLYFDLDQGQMHRSNEKVIALSDLLRKLSVHKHIPDIKKFRNPSGVARRLGNFKAMDSGYTGDGLSNSGKLAKIIFDEFRMHRGRLKEEAELIKQIANKAVEGKLAEPAVSYTSSKEQEFKYNYHKNLELNPLTFRVKKQSINNSELITCFLCKMNSQDVYGTLGSDLMELHYVGNIDETSLTSGFNPEDFILVCPNCHKLLDTYYAIITYDDLKNILSSK
;
A
#
# COMPACT_ATOMS: atom_id res chain seq x y z
N MET A 1 13.05 0.33 17.96
CA MET A 1 12.11 -0.79 18.17
C MET A 1 12.83 -1.91 18.90
N ILE A 2 12.23 -2.40 19.99
CA ILE A 2 12.77 -3.49 20.81
C ILE A 2 12.65 -4.80 20.01
N ARG A 3 13.64 -5.69 20.10
CA ARG A 3 13.61 -7.02 19.47
C ARG A 3 13.16 -8.03 20.51
N SER A 4 12.10 -8.78 20.23
CA SER A 4 11.56 -9.80 21.12
C SER A 4 12.51 -11.00 21.29
N GLN A 5 12.26 -11.84 22.29
CA GLN A 5 13.05 -13.07 22.51
C GLN A 5 12.95 -14.02 21.32
N ASN A 6 11.77 -14.15 20.72
CA ASN A 6 11.52 -14.94 19.52
C ASN A 6 12.33 -14.43 18.31
N PHE A 7 12.46 -13.10 18.18
CA PHE A 7 13.31 -12.50 17.15
C PHE A 7 14.78 -12.90 17.30
N TRP A 8 15.30 -12.85 18.54
CA TRP A 8 16.67 -13.27 18.83
C TRP A 8 16.88 -14.78 18.72
N LEU A 9 15.85 -15.60 18.99
CA LEU A 9 15.89 -17.05 18.83
C LEU A 9 16.11 -17.43 17.36
N VAL A 10 15.35 -16.82 16.44
CA VAL A 10 15.53 -17.03 15.00
C VAL A 10 16.89 -16.54 14.54
N ALA A 11 17.35 -15.37 15.02
CA ALA A 11 18.68 -14.86 14.70
C ALA A 11 19.80 -15.82 15.14
N LEU A 12 19.68 -16.44 16.32
CA LEU A 12 20.64 -17.43 16.81
C LEU A 12 20.62 -18.71 15.96
N PHE A 13 19.45 -19.21 15.61
CA PHE A 13 19.32 -20.39 14.74
C PHE A 13 19.97 -20.18 13.37
N LEU A 14 19.68 -19.05 12.72
CA LEU A 14 20.28 -18.69 11.43
C LEU A 14 21.81 -18.51 11.52
N SER A 15 22.33 -18.12 12.67
CA SER A 15 23.78 -17.97 12.91
C SER A 15 24.46 -19.32 13.15
N LYS A 16 23.83 -20.21 13.92
CA LYS A 16 24.37 -21.54 14.25
C LYS A 16 24.34 -22.52 13.08
N PHE A 17 23.29 -22.47 12.27
CA PHE A 17 22.94 -23.57 11.36
C PHE A 17 22.89 -23.16 9.89
N GLY A 18 23.57 -22.07 9.51
CA GLY A 18 23.81 -21.76 8.10
C GLY A 18 24.63 -22.86 7.42
N ASP A 19 24.15 -23.36 6.28
CA ASP A 19 24.78 -24.42 5.52
C ASP A 19 25.82 -23.85 4.53
N LEU A 20 26.54 -24.73 3.83
CA LEU A 20 27.49 -24.37 2.78
C LEU A 20 26.99 -24.91 1.44
N ASN A 21 27.02 -24.07 0.41
CA ASN A 21 26.73 -24.52 -0.95
C ASN A 21 27.95 -25.24 -1.57
N LYS A 22 27.79 -25.81 -2.77
CA LYS A 22 28.85 -26.50 -3.52
C LYS A 22 30.10 -25.64 -3.78
N ALA A 23 29.97 -24.31 -3.72
CA ALA A 23 31.07 -23.35 -3.87
C ALA A 23 31.64 -22.88 -2.53
N ASN A 24 31.38 -23.61 -1.44
CA ASN A 24 31.81 -23.31 -0.07
C ASN A 24 31.36 -21.93 0.46
N LYS A 25 30.26 -21.38 -0.07
CA LYS A 25 29.66 -20.13 0.40
C LYS A 25 28.52 -20.42 1.37
N SER A 26 28.45 -19.62 2.44
CA SER A 26 27.42 -19.71 3.45
C SER A 26 26.03 -19.39 2.88
N VAL A 27 25.10 -20.32 3.04
CA VAL A 27 23.68 -20.25 2.66
C VAL A 27 22.82 -20.45 3.91
N PRO A 28 21.55 -20.02 3.89
CA PRO A 28 20.66 -20.27 5.02
C PRO A 28 20.42 -21.77 5.26
N PRO A 29 19.95 -22.14 6.47
CA PRO A 29 19.56 -23.53 6.79
C PRO A 29 18.51 -24.07 5.80
N GLN A 30 18.58 -25.35 5.45
CA GLN A 30 17.60 -25.97 4.53
C GLN A 30 16.14 -25.85 5.00
N GLU A 31 15.91 -25.78 6.31
CA GLU A 31 14.59 -25.71 6.95
C GLU A 31 13.77 -24.48 6.52
N VAL A 32 14.42 -23.41 6.05
CA VAL A 32 13.77 -22.17 5.60
C VAL A 32 13.58 -22.09 4.08
N GLY A 33 13.89 -23.15 3.33
CA GLY A 33 13.43 -23.38 1.95
C GLY A 33 14.01 -22.46 0.85
N GLY A 34 15.05 -21.68 1.12
CA GLY A 34 15.65 -20.73 0.18
C GLY A 34 17.15 -20.97 -0.05
N THR A 35 17.66 -20.59 -1.23
CA THR A 35 19.12 -20.65 -1.53
C THR A 35 19.82 -19.32 -1.21
N LEU A 36 19.07 -18.24 -1.03
CA LEU A 36 19.59 -16.92 -0.68
C LEU A 36 19.17 -16.53 0.75
N TRP A 37 20.07 -15.83 1.46
CA TRP A 37 19.79 -15.30 2.79
C TRP A 37 18.58 -14.36 2.85
N LYS A 38 18.27 -13.69 1.74
CA LYS A 38 17.09 -12.83 1.65
C LYS A 38 15.80 -13.62 1.80
N ASP A 39 15.74 -14.80 1.18
CA ASP A 39 14.57 -15.68 1.24
C ASP A 39 14.36 -16.20 2.67
N ALA A 40 15.45 -16.53 3.37
CA ALA A 40 15.42 -16.93 4.77
C ALA A 40 14.90 -15.83 5.70
N TYR A 41 15.26 -14.56 5.47
CA TYR A 41 14.69 -13.47 6.25
C TYR A 41 13.21 -13.25 5.89
N GLN A 42 12.86 -13.35 4.60
CA GLN A 42 11.46 -13.22 4.18
C GLN A 42 10.57 -14.30 4.81
N TYR A 43 11.09 -15.51 5.00
CA TYR A 43 10.38 -16.63 5.62
C TYR A 43 9.77 -16.27 6.99
N PHE A 44 10.51 -15.53 7.82
CA PHE A 44 10.06 -15.14 9.16
C PHE A 44 9.36 -13.78 9.23
N PHE A 45 9.24 -13.07 8.11
CA PHE A 45 8.74 -11.69 8.10
C PHE A 45 7.29 -11.59 8.61
N ASN A 46 6.44 -12.53 8.23
CA ASN A 46 5.03 -12.50 8.61
C ASN A 46 4.84 -12.75 10.12
N ASP A 47 5.68 -13.59 10.71
CA ASP A 47 5.58 -13.98 12.12
C ASP A 47 6.35 -13.05 13.08
N LEU A 48 7.44 -12.42 12.61
CA LEU A 48 8.36 -11.59 13.43
C LEU A 48 8.48 -10.13 12.96
N GLY A 49 7.74 -9.74 11.92
CA GLY A 49 7.81 -8.41 11.33
C GLY A 49 7.58 -7.29 12.34
N GLU A 50 6.63 -7.47 13.27
CA GLU A 50 6.27 -6.51 14.35
C GLU A 50 6.15 -5.05 13.82
N GLY A 51 5.49 -4.85 12.67
CA GLY A 51 5.30 -3.53 12.06
C GLY A 51 6.51 -2.95 11.32
N ARG A 52 7.63 -3.69 11.22
CA ARG A 52 8.78 -3.30 10.37
C ARG A 52 8.44 -3.48 8.90
N THR A 53 9.00 -2.63 8.04
CA THR A 53 9.02 -2.90 6.59
C THR A 53 9.89 -4.12 6.30
N THR A 54 9.64 -4.81 5.19
CA THR A 54 10.41 -5.99 4.78
C THR A 54 11.91 -5.74 4.77
N SER A 55 12.37 -4.66 4.14
CA SER A 55 13.80 -4.32 4.12
C SER A 55 14.34 -3.92 5.50
N SER A 56 13.54 -3.26 6.34
CA SER A 56 13.96 -2.95 7.71
C SER A 56 14.05 -4.21 8.57
N PHE A 57 13.17 -5.18 8.35
CA PHE A 57 13.19 -6.47 9.02
C PHE A 57 14.40 -7.31 8.56
N GLU A 58 14.62 -7.42 7.25
CA GLU A 58 15.79 -8.09 6.67
C GLU A 58 17.09 -7.54 7.26
N HIS A 59 17.26 -6.21 7.27
CA HIS A 59 18.43 -5.58 7.89
C HIS A 59 18.50 -5.83 9.40
N SER A 60 17.37 -5.81 10.10
CA SER A 60 17.33 -6.06 11.54
C SER A 60 17.71 -7.48 11.92
N LEU A 61 17.21 -8.47 11.16
CA LEU A 61 17.45 -9.89 11.40
C LEU A 61 18.85 -10.28 10.97
N LYS A 62 19.33 -9.73 9.84
CA LYS A 62 20.74 -9.81 9.44
C LYS A 62 21.66 -9.28 10.55
N ASN A 63 21.42 -8.08 11.05
CA ASN A 63 22.25 -7.48 12.10
C ASN A 63 22.18 -8.26 13.41
N ALA A 64 21.02 -8.83 13.75
CA ALA A 64 20.86 -9.68 14.93
C ALA A 64 21.61 -11.01 14.79
N ARG A 65 21.58 -11.63 13.60
CA ARG A 65 22.35 -12.84 13.30
C ARG A 65 23.86 -12.56 13.36
N ASP A 66 24.31 -11.50 12.69
CA ASP A 66 25.72 -11.11 12.65
C ASP A 66 26.27 -10.80 14.05
N ALA A 67 25.41 -10.39 15.01
CA ALA A 67 25.78 -10.22 16.40
C ALA A 67 26.15 -11.54 17.09
N PHE A 68 25.58 -12.68 16.69
CA PHE A 68 25.93 -14.01 17.23
C PHE A 68 27.09 -14.68 16.50
N ASP A 69 27.32 -14.34 15.22
CA ASP A 69 28.44 -14.89 14.42
C ASP A 69 29.79 -14.68 15.14
N SER A 70 29.95 -13.58 15.89
CA SER A 70 31.17 -13.30 16.67
C SER A 70 31.32 -14.10 17.97
N HIS A 71 30.27 -14.75 18.47
CA HIS A 71 30.25 -15.49 19.75
C HIS A 71 30.23 -17.01 19.58
N LEU A 72 30.01 -17.51 18.36
CA LEU A 72 29.95 -18.94 18.05
C LEU A 72 31.28 -19.44 17.47
N LYS A 73 31.95 -20.34 18.19
CA LYS A 73 33.25 -20.92 17.77
C LYS A 73 33.20 -21.76 16.48
N LYS A 74 31.99 -22.17 16.04
CA LYS A 74 31.76 -23.05 14.88
C LYS A 74 30.98 -22.36 13.74
N SER A 75 30.80 -21.03 13.77
CA SER A 75 30.13 -20.34 12.67
C SER A 75 31.02 -20.35 11.43
N THR A 76 30.44 -20.61 10.26
CA THR A 76 31.12 -20.55 8.94
C THR A 76 31.38 -19.12 8.48
N ARG A 77 31.09 -18.12 9.33
CA ARG A 77 31.09 -16.68 9.01
C ARG A 77 31.83 -15.87 10.09
N ILE A 78 32.45 -14.77 9.67
CA ILE A 78 33.12 -13.82 10.57
C ILE A 78 32.14 -12.68 10.87
N GLY A 79 31.69 -12.57 12.12
CA GLY A 79 30.86 -11.46 12.60
C GLY A 79 31.66 -10.18 12.91
N TRP A 80 30.96 -9.09 13.21
CA TRP A 80 31.57 -7.81 13.59
C TRP A 80 32.34 -7.93 14.91
N LYS A 81 33.61 -7.52 14.92
CA LYS A 81 34.48 -7.45 16.09
C LYS A 81 34.78 -5.99 16.43
N ASP A 82 34.99 -5.68 17.70
CA ASP A 82 35.45 -4.36 18.12
C ASP A 82 36.89 -4.08 17.62
N LEU A 83 37.37 -2.84 17.76
CA LEU A 83 38.73 -2.43 17.37
C LEU A 83 39.85 -3.23 18.07
N ARG A 84 39.51 -4.06 19.07
CA ARG A 84 40.42 -4.94 19.82
C ARG A 84 40.18 -6.43 19.49
N GLY A 85 39.39 -6.73 18.45
CA GLY A 85 39.11 -8.10 18.00
C GLY A 85 38.11 -8.88 18.87
N ARG A 86 37.46 -8.23 19.85
CA ARG A 86 36.50 -8.87 20.77
C ARG A 86 35.10 -8.84 20.17
N ALA A 87 34.32 -9.86 20.47
CA ALA A 87 32.94 -9.95 20.04
C ALA A 87 32.10 -8.80 20.63
N ALA A 88 31.20 -8.22 19.83
CA ALA A 88 30.32 -7.15 20.27
C ALA A 88 29.45 -7.59 21.46
N ILE A 89 29.23 -6.70 22.44
CA ILE A 89 28.43 -7.01 23.62
C ILE A 89 26.98 -7.29 23.19
N LEU A 90 26.45 -8.47 23.57
CA LEU A 90 25.07 -8.85 23.29
C LEU A 90 24.10 -8.06 24.19
N PRO A 91 23.01 -7.50 23.63
CA PRO A 91 21.91 -6.94 24.42
C PRO A 91 21.33 -7.97 25.41
N LYS A 92 20.67 -7.51 26.48
CA LYS A 92 20.15 -8.38 27.57
C LYS A 92 19.30 -9.54 27.05
N GLU A 93 18.37 -9.26 26.15
CA GLU A 93 17.47 -10.25 25.54
C GLU A 93 18.23 -11.25 24.66
N ALA A 94 19.21 -10.76 23.89
CA ALA A 94 20.07 -11.61 23.07
C ALA A 94 20.97 -12.52 23.92
N LEU A 95 21.51 -11.99 25.02
CA LEU A 95 22.34 -12.73 25.97
C LEU A 95 21.53 -13.83 26.68
N TYR A 96 20.27 -13.55 27.05
CA TYR A 96 19.37 -14.54 27.61
C TYR A 96 19.14 -15.70 26.63
N VAL A 97 18.75 -15.39 25.38
CA VAL A 97 18.54 -16.39 24.33
C VAL A 97 19.81 -17.18 24.05
N PHE A 98 20.96 -16.51 23.96
CA PHE A 98 22.24 -17.17 23.75
C PHE A 98 22.57 -18.15 24.88
N LYS A 99 22.47 -17.72 26.15
CA LYS A 99 22.75 -18.60 27.29
C LYS A 99 21.82 -19.82 27.33
N LYS A 100 20.54 -19.62 27.00
CA LYS A 100 19.52 -20.67 27.03
C LYS A 100 19.68 -21.68 25.89
N TYR A 101 19.97 -21.23 24.67
CA TYR A 101 19.88 -22.08 23.46
C TYR A 101 21.23 -22.35 22.76
N LYS A 102 22.36 -21.83 23.24
CA LYS A 102 23.69 -22.03 22.61
C LYS A 102 24.10 -23.50 22.43
N ASN A 103 23.67 -24.39 23.31
CA ASN A 103 24.03 -25.80 23.30
C ASN A 103 22.89 -26.71 22.81
N VAL A 104 21.77 -26.13 22.36
CA VAL A 104 20.64 -26.89 21.82
C VAL A 104 20.96 -27.31 20.38
N GLU A 105 20.63 -28.56 20.05
CA GLU A 105 20.85 -29.16 18.74
C GLU A 105 19.90 -28.61 17.67
N ARG A 106 20.27 -28.78 16.39
CA ARG A 106 19.57 -28.17 15.24
C ARG A 106 18.06 -28.48 15.24
N ASN A 107 17.70 -29.76 15.41
CA ASN A 107 16.30 -30.21 15.34
C ASN A 107 15.45 -29.67 16.49
N ASP A 108 15.98 -29.67 17.71
CA ASP A 108 15.24 -29.19 18.90
C ASP A 108 15.06 -27.68 18.86
N LEU A 109 16.09 -26.94 18.42
CA LEU A 109 16.01 -25.49 18.25
C LEU A 109 15.03 -25.10 17.13
N TRP A 110 15.00 -25.89 16.05
CA TRP A 110 14.03 -25.70 14.98
C TRP A 110 12.60 -25.96 15.44
N LYS A 111 12.37 -27.05 16.19
CA LYS A 111 11.06 -27.37 16.77
C LYS A 111 10.57 -26.26 17.71
N GLU A 112 11.47 -25.70 18.53
CA GLU A 112 11.14 -24.54 19.37
C GLU A 112 10.73 -23.33 18.54
N ILE A 113 11.42 -23.03 17.43
CA ILE A 113 11.04 -21.94 16.51
C ILE A 113 9.67 -22.23 15.89
N GLN A 114 9.41 -23.47 15.48
CA GLN A 114 8.12 -23.85 14.94
C GLN A 114 6.99 -23.65 15.97
N LEU A 115 7.20 -24.00 17.23
CA LEU A 115 6.17 -23.87 18.27
C LEU A 115 5.97 -22.42 18.74
N SER A 116 7.06 -21.68 18.93
CA SER A 116 7.04 -20.35 19.56
C SER A 116 6.92 -19.20 18.57
N VAL A 117 7.31 -19.41 17.30
CA VAL A 117 7.34 -18.38 16.26
C VAL A 117 6.35 -18.68 15.14
N LEU A 118 6.42 -19.88 14.57
CA LEU A 118 5.65 -20.23 13.38
C LEU A 118 4.32 -20.88 13.78
N LYS A 119 3.31 -20.10 14.18
CA LYS A 119 2.00 -20.62 14.62
C LYS A 119 1.40 -21.61 13.60
N THR A 120 1.65 -22.90 13.84
CA THR A 120 1.21 -24.13 13.17
C THR A 120 0.75 -24.02 11.71
N LYS A 121 1.72 -24.11 10.78
CA LYS A 121 1.51 -24.78 9.48
C LYS A 121 1.61 -26.30 9.67
N ASN A 122 0.59 -26.90 10.25
CA ASN A 122 0.40 -28.36 10.22
C ASN A 122 -1.00 -28.65 9.70
N ASN A 123 -1.14 -28.70 8.39
CA ASN A 123 -1.84 -29.77 7.68
C ASN A 123 -1.52 -29.70 6.18
N ASN A 124 -1.18 -30.86 5.66
CA ASN A 124 -0.66 -31.10 4.32
C ASN A 124 -1.65 -30.71 3.21
N SER A 125 -1.05 -30.20 2.12
CA SER A 125 -1.50 -30.30 0.72
C SER A 125 -2.96 -29.93 0.43
N LEU A 126 -3.18 -28.72 -0.08
CA LEU A 126 -4.00 -28.43 -1.26
C LEU A 126 -3.78 -26.98 -1.71
N LYS A 127 -3.17 -26.87 -2.90
CA LYS A 127 -3.18 -25.78 -3.89
C LYS A 127 -3.23 -24.31 -3.39
N THR A 128 -2.11 -23.65 -3.66
CA THR A 128 -1.95 -22.22 -4.02
C THR A 128 -3.24 -21.46 -4.32
N GLU A 129 -3.54 -20.47 -3.48
CA GLU A 129 -3.97 -19.14 -3.93
C GLU A 129 -3.25 -18.07 -3.11
N GLN A 130 -2.60 -17.15 -3.83
CA GLN A 130 -1.83 -16.03 -3.28
C GLN A 130 -2.80 -14.97 -2.76
N ILE A 131 -2.85 -14.75 -1.44
CA ILE A 131 -3.45 -13.55 -0.86
C ILE A 131 -2.31 -12.60 -0.46
N ALA A 132 -2.17 -11.53 -1.25
CA ALA A 132 -1.15 -10.51 -1.09
C ALA A 132 -1.40 -9.63 0.16
N SER A 133 -0.37 -9.48 0.99
CA SER A 133 -0.34 -8.52 2.11
C SER A 133 -0.17 -7.06 1.59
N PRO A 134 -0.70 -6.04 2.28
CA PRO A 134 -0.68 -4.65 1.80
C PRO A 134 0.76 -4.11 1.77
N SER A 135 1.18 -3.62 0.60
CA SER A 135 2.55 -3.16 0.37
C SER A 135 2.82 -1.81 1.03
N SER A 136 3.93 -1.68 1.76
CA SER A 136 4.51 -0.39 2.23
C SER A 136 5.07 0.49 1.11
N LYS A 137 4.77 0.18 -0.15
CA LYS A 137 5.24 0.92 -1.32
C LYS A 137 4.26 2.05 -1.59
N ASN A 138 4.78 3.25 -1.86
CA ASN A 138 3.97 4.33 -2.41
C ASN A 138 3.16 3.80 -3.60
N PRO A 139 1.90 4.22 -3.75
CA PRO A 139 1.07 3.77 -4.84
C PRO A 139 1.72 4.14 -6.19
N ASN A 140 1.43 3.29 -7.18
CA ASN A 140 1.93 3.45 -8.54
C ASN A 140 1.52 4.82 -9.11
N TRP A 141 2.32 5.34 -10.03
CA TRP A 141 1.96 6.58 -10.72
C TRP A 141 0.75 6.35 -11.61
N VAL A 142 -0.29 7.17 -11.46
CA VAL A 142 -1.49 7.13 -12.32
C VAL A 142 -1.36 8.14 -13.45
N ARG A 143 -2.27 8.05 -14.43
CA ARG A 143 -2.22 8.84 -15.68
C ARG A 143 -2.12 10.34 -15.41
N GLN A 144 -2.97 10.89 -14.55
CA GLN A 144 -3.01 12.32 -14.25
C GLN A 144 -1.68 12.81 -13.66
N GLU A 145 -1.09 12.03 -12.74
CA GLU A 145 0.21 12.36 -12.15
C GLU A 145 1.35 12.31 -13.17
N LEU A 146 1.29 11.36 -14.11
CA LEU A 146 2.27 11.22 -15.17
C LEU A 146 2.13 12.33 -16.22
N ILE A 147 0.92 12.76 -16.55
CA ILE A 147 0.65 13.89 -17.44
C ILE A 147 1.26 15.17 -16.84
N LEU A 148 0.97 15.48 -15.57
CA LEU A 148 1.54 16.66 -14.90
C LEU A 148 3.06 16.60 -14.78
N ALA A 149 3.62 15.43 -14.49
CA ALA A 149 5.07 15.25 -14.45
C ALA A 149 5.73 15.38 -15.83
N LEU A 150 5.06 14.91 -16.88
CA LEU A 150 5.57 15.00 -18.26
C LEU A 150 5.45 16.43 -18.81
N ASP A 151 4.38 17.15 -18.48
CA ASP A 151 4.22 18.58 -18.78
C ASP A 151 5.39 19.38 -18.17
N LEU A 152 5.68 19.16 -16.88
CA LEU A 152 6.83 19.80 -16.23
C LEU A 152 8.17 19.36 -16.84
N TYR A 153 8.31 18.12 -17.27
CA TYR A 153 9.55 17.63 -17.89
C TYR A 153 9.91 18.43 -19.15
N PHE A 154 8.93 18.75 -20.00
CA PHE A 154 9.17 19.52 -21.22
C PHE A 154 9.34 21.04 -20.98
N ASP A 155 8.98 21.53 -19.80
CA ASP A 155 9.11 22.93 -19.39
C ASP A 155 10.39 23.24 -18.60
N LEU A 156 11.19 22.21 -18.26
CA LEU A 156 12.43 22.34 -17.49
C LEU A 156 13.67 21.99 -18.32
N ASP A 157 14.74 22.76 -18.11
CA ASP A 157 16.07 22.41 -18.61
C ASP A 157 16.69 21.27 -17.79
N GLN A 158 17.64 20.56 -18.39
CA GLN A 158 18.22 19.33 -17.82
C GLN A 158 18.77 19.49 -16.39
N GLY A 159 19.36 20.65 -16.08
CA GLY A 159 19.94 20.98 -14.78
C GLY A 159 18.92 21.44 -13.73
N GLN A 160 17.67 21.69 -14.12
CA GLN A 160 16.62 22.20 -13.24
C GLN A 160 15.79 21.09 -12.57
N MET A 161 15.94 19.84 -13.00
CA MET A 161 15.14 18.69 -12.53
C MET A 161 15.62 18.13 -11.18
N HIS A 162 15.87 18.99 -10.19
CA HIS A 162 16.31 18.62 -8.84
C HIS A 162 15.26 18.96 -7.78
N ARG A 163 15.33 18.27 -6.63
CA ARG A 163 14.35 18.38 -5.53
C ARG A 163 14.17 19.77 -4.92
N SER A 164 15.12 20.67 -5.16
CA SER A 164 15.12 22.04 -4.62
C SER A 164 14.62 23.08 -5.62
N ASN A 165 14.27 22.67 -6.84
CA ASN A 165 13.70 23.57 -7.84
C ASN A 165 12.25 23.92 -7.48
N GLU A 166 11.90 25.20 -7.57
CA GLU A 166 10.58 25.72 -7.17
C GLU A 166 9.44 25.07 -7.96
N LYS A 167 9.59 24.87 -9.27
CA LYS A 167 8.57 24.21 -10.10
C LYS A 167 8.39 22.74 -9.72
N VAL A 168 9.47 22.05 -9.32
CA VAL A 168 9.42 20.65 -8.84
C VAL A 168 8.70 20.55 -7.48
N ILE A 169 8.93 21.51 -6.59
CA ILE A 169 8.24 21.61 -5.29
C ILE A 169 6.75 21.91 -5.52
N ALA A 170 6.42 22.88 -6.37
CA ALA A 170 5.04 23.22 -6.70
C ALA A 170 4.28 22.01 -7.27
N LEU A 171 4.90 21.23 -8.17
CA LEU A 171 4.30 20.00 -8.67
C LEU A 171 4.12 18.95 -7.56
N SER A 172 5.09 18.81 -6.65
CA SER A 172 4.96 17.90 -5.49
C SER A 172 3.73 18.23 -4.65
N ASP A 173 3.50 19.51 -4.38
CA ASP A 173 2.35 19.97 -3.61
C ASP A 173 1.03 19.75 -4.36
N LEU A 174 0.99 20.05 -5.66
CA LEU A 174 -0.18 19.77 -6.49
C LEU A 174 -0.53 18.28 -6.51
N LEU A 175 0.45 17.40 -6.73
CA LEU A 175 0.24 15.95 -6.78
C LEU A 175 -0.32 15.39 -5.47
N ARG A 176 0.07 15.98 -4.34
CA ARG A 176 -0.46 15.60 -3.02
C ARG A 176 -1.89 16.08 -2.79
N LYS A 177 -2.30 17.17 -3.43
CA LYS A 177 -3.67 17.72 -3.37
C LYS A 177 -4.65 17.00 -4.29
N LEU A 178 -4.18 16.29 -5.32
CA LEU A 178 -5.04 15.58 -6.27
C LEU A 178 -5.91 14.50 -5.62
N SER A 179 -5.52 13.96 -4.46
CA SER A 179 -6.26 12.91 -3.73
C SER A 179 -6.74 11.73 -4.60
N VAL A 180 -5.99 11.40 -5.65
CA VAL A 180 -6.32 10.31 -6.59
C VAL A 180 -6.01 8.90 -6.04
N HIS A 181 -5.30 8.83 -4.90
CA HIS A 181 -4.92 7.57 -4.26
C HIS A 181 -5.68 7.35 -2.95
N LYS A 182 -6.34 6.20 -2.86
CA LYS A 182 -7.14 5.76 -1.71
C LYS A 182 -6.30 5.35 -0.49
N HIS A 183 -5.08 4.86 -0.72
CA HIS A 183 -4.18 4.43 0.34
C HIS A 183 -2.78 5.00 0.08
N ILE A 184 -2.32 5.82 1.02
CA ILE A 184 -0.98 6.41 1.03
C ILE A 184 -0.27 5.89 2.28
N PRO A 185 0.57 4.85 2.17
CA PRO A 185 1.22 4.24 3.33
C PRO A 185 2.17 5.17 4.09
N ASP A 186 2.77 6.15 3.39
CA ASP A 186 3.73 7.11 3.95
C ASP A 186 3.56 8.48 3.28
N ILE A 187 2.84 9.39 3.96
CA ILE A 187 2.56 10.73 3.44
C ILE A 187 3.82 11.59 3.25
N LYS A 188 4.88 11.35 4.05
CA LYS A 188 6.14 12.08 3.95
C LYS A 188 6.91 11.66 2.69
N LYS A 189 6.83 10.39 2.31
CA LYS A 189 7.46 9.87 1.08
C LYS A 189 6.56 10.01 -0.14
N PHE A 190 5.26 10.13 0.02
CA PHE A 190 4.32 10.21 -1.08
C PHE A 190 4.55 11.49 -1.90
N ARG A 191 4.79 11.29 -3.20
CA ARG A 191 5.02 12.33 -4.23
C ARG A 191 5.86 13.52 -3.75
N ASN A 192 6.85 13.27 -2.90
CA ASN A 192 7.73 14.33 -2.38
C ASN A 192 8.65 14.88 -3.49
N PRO A 193 9.29 16.05 -3.30
CA PRO A 193 10.09 16.68 -4.36
C PRO A 193 11.21 15.78 -4.90
N SER A 194 11.82 14.95 -4.04
CA SER A 194 12.81 13.96 -4.47
C SER A 194 12.21 12.88 -5.37
N GLY A 195 11.00 12.43 -5.08
CA GLY A 195 10.26 11.44 -5.88
C GLY A 195 9.82 12.01 -7.23
N VAL A 196 9.43 13.29 -7.27
CA VAL A 196 9.12 14.02 -8.50
C VAL A 196 10.37 14.19 -9.36
N ALA A 197 11.47 14.70 -8.79
CA ALA A 197 12.75 14.84 -9.50
C ALA A 197 13.22 13.51 -10.11
N ARG A 198 13.11 12.42 -9.35
CA ARG A 198 13.42 11.08 -9.87
C ARG A 198 12.49 10.66 -11.02
N ARG A 199 11.19 10.99 -10.95
CA ARG A 199 10.25 10.71 -12.03
C ARG A 199 10.62 11.47 -13.31
N LEU A 200 11.02 12.74 -13.20
CA LEU A 200 11.51 13.52 -14.34
C LEU A 200 12.78 12.88 -14.95
N GLY A 201 13.72 12.45 -14.10
CA GLY A 201 14.91 11.73 -14.55
C GLY A 201 14.62 10.39 -15.24
N ASN A 202 13.52 9.72 -14.91
CA ASN A 202 13.09 8.50 -15.61
C ASN A 202 12.55 8.78 -17.02
N PHE A 203 12.02 9.98 -17.30
CA PHE A 203 11.61 10.35 -18.66
C PHE A 203 12.81 10.60 -19.57
N LYS A 204 13.94 11.03 -19.03
CA LYS A 204 15.20 11.18 -19.79
C LYS A 204 15.61 9.87 -20.49
N ALA A 205 15.37 8.72 -19.86
CA ALA A 205 15.66 7.41 -20.47
C ALA A 205 14.74 7.03 -21.64
N MET A 206 13.64 7.76 -21.83
CA MET A 206 12.63 7.54 -22.88
C MET A 206 12.73 8.59 -24.00
N ASP A 207 13.37 9.70 -23.71
CA ASP A 207 13.53 10.81 -24.62
C ASP A 207 14.70 10.56 -25.57
N SER A 208 14.40 10.22 -26.82
CA SER A 208 15.41 10.03 -27.86
C SER A 208 16.20 11.31 -28.19
N GLY A 209 15.73 12.48 -27.77
CA GLY A 209 16.47 13.74 -27.87
C GLY A 209 17.48 13.97 -26.74
N TYR A 210 17.51 13.08 -25.74
CA TYR A 210 18.45 13.15 -24.61
C TYR A 210 19.70 12.29 -24.87
N THR A 211 20.87 12.87 -24.64
CA THR A 211 22.17 12.26 -25.00
C THR A 211 22.81 11.43 -23.89
N GLY A 212 22.12 11.19 -22.76
CA GLY A 212 22.64 10.39 -21.64
C GLY A 212 21.81 9.15 -21.32
N ASP A 213 22.31 8.28 -20.44
CA ASP A 213 21.71 6.96 -20.15
C ASP A 213 20.35 7.00 -19.44
N GLY A 214 20.02 8.13 -18.81
CA GLY A 214 18.78 8.29 -18.02
C GLY A 214 18.71 7.33 -16.82
N LEU A 215 17.59 7.36 -16.09
CA LEU A 215 17.34 6.42 -14.99
C LEU A 215 16.53 5.23 -15.49
N SER A 216 16.99 4.01 -15.22
CA SER A 216 16.24 2.79 -15.53
C SER A 216 14.99 2.66 -14.66
N ASN A 217 13.96 1.95 -15.18
CA ASN A 217 12.70 1.64 -14.50
C ASN A 217 11.59 2.73 -14.53
N SER A 218 11.28 3.25 -15.71
CA SER A 218 10.23 4.27 -15.91
C SER A 218 8.80 3.72 -15.72
N GLY A 219 8.57 2.42 -15.90
CA GLY A 219 7.26 1.78 -15.74
C GLY A 219 6.40 1.84 -17.01
N LYS A 220 5.56 0.82 -17.24
CA LYS A 220 4.81 0.64 -18.51
C LYS A 220 3.88 1.82 -18.83
N LEU A 221 3.11 2.30 -17.85
CA LEU A 221 2.17 3.42 -18.06
C LEU A 221 2.91 4.72 -18.41
N ALA A 222 4.04 5.01 -17.76
CA ALA A 222 4.83 6.19 -18.07
C ALA A 222 5.35 6.16 -19.51
N LYS A 223 5.71 4.98 -20.04
CA LYS A 223 6.10 4.82 -21.45
C LYS A 223 4.95 5.15 -22.39
N ILE A 224 3.76 4.60 -22.12
CA ILE A 224 2.57 4.83 -22.93
C ILE A 224 2.25 6.34 -22.98
N ILE A 225 2.22 7.01 -21.82
CA ILE A 225 1.96 8.45 -21.74
C ILE A 225 3.07 9.26 -22.43
N PHE A 226 4.34 8.87 -22.28
CA PHE A 226 5.43 9.54 -22.97
C PHE A 226 5.31 9.43 -24.49
N ASP A 227 5.07 8.22 -25.01
CA ASP A 227 4.90 7.98 -26.45
C ASP A 227 3.65 8.67 -27.01
N GLU A 228 2.57 8.75 -26.22
CA GLU A 228 1.34 9.46 -26.57
C GLU A 228 1.56 10.96 -26.76
N PHE A 229 2.40 11.60 -25.92
CA PHE A 229 2.51 13.07 -25.88
C PHE A 229 3.83 13.65 -26.39
N ARG A 230 4.88 12.85 -26.61
CA ARG A 230 6.21 13.34 -27.05
C ARG A 230 6.18 14.20 -28.32
N MET A 231 5.25 13.92 -29.24
CA MET A 231 5.04 14.71 -30.47
C MET A 231 3.83 15.65 -30.40
N HIS A 232 3.10 15.68 -29.28
CA HIS A 232 1.83 16.38 -29.11
C HIS A 232 1.84 17.30 -27.88
N ARG A 233 2.86 18.17 -27.78
CA ARG A 233 3.07 19.05 -26.62
C ARG A 233 1.90 20.00 -26.33
N GLY A 234 1.19 20.47 -27.38
CA GLY A 234 0.00 21.31 -27.20
C GLY A 234 -1.12 20.59 -26.45
N ARG A 235 -1.46 19.37 -26.91
CA ARG A 235 -2.46 18.50 -26.24
C ARG A 235 -2.07 18.12 -24.83
N LEU A 236 -0.78 17.85 -24.58
CA LEU A 236 -0.27 17.57 -23.24
C LEU A 236 -0.53 18.75 -22.29
N LYS A 237 -0.26 19.97 -22.76
CA LYS A 237 -0.45 21.20 -21.97
C LYS A 237 -1.94 21.44 -21.69
N GLU A 238 -2.80 21.24 -22.68
CA GLU A 238 -4.27 21.31 -22.50
C GLU A 238 -4.77 20.33 -21.45
N GLU A 239 -4.36 19.05 -21.51
CA GLU A 239 -4.73 18.04 -20.53
C GLU A 239 -4.16 18.35 -19.13
N ALA A 240 -2.92 18.82 -19.05
CA ALA A 240 -2.30 19.21 -17.77
C ALA A 240 -3.00 20.41 -17.13
N GLU A 241 -3.36 21.43 -17.91
CA GLU A 241 -4.12 22.59 -17.41
C GLU A 241 -5.52 22.20 -16.95
N LEU A 242 -6.22 21.32 -17.67
CA LEU A 242 -7.51 20.80 -17.23
C LEU A 242 -7.40 20.07 -15.88
N ILE A 243 -6.37 19.21 -15.71
CA ILE A 243 -6.13 18.51 -14.44
C ILE A 243 -5.85 19.51 -13.31
N LYS A 244 -5.03 20.55 -13.55
CA LYS A 244 -4.74 21.62 -12.58
C LYS A 244 -6.02 22.38 -12.18
N GLN A 245 -6.86 22.72 -13.15
CA GLN A 245 -8.13 23.40 -12.91
C GLN A 245 -9.10 22.55 -12.07
N ILE A 246 -9.25 21.26 -12.41
CA ILE A 246 -10.09 20.34 -11.64
C ILE A 246 -9.56 20.20 -10.21
N ALA A 247 -8.24 20.08 -10.04
CA ALA A 247 -7.61 20.00 -8.72
C ALA A 247 -7.87 21.24 -7.87
N ASN A 248 -7.75 22.43 -8.47
CA ASN A 248 -7.99 23.70 -7.78
C ASN A 248 -9.48 23.91 -7.47
N LYS A 249 -10.39 23.56 -8.38
CA LYS A 249 -11.85 23.59 -8.14
C LYS A 249 -12.28 22.63 -7.03
N ALA A 250 -11.66 21.46 -6.94
CA ALA A 250 -11.89 20.52 -5.83
C ALA A 250 -11.42 21.05 -4.47
N VAL A 251 -10.49 22.03 -4.47
CA VAL A 251 -10.03 22.74 -3.27
C VAL A 251 -10.92 23.95 -2.96
N GLU A 252 -11.38 24.69 -3.97
CA GLU A 252 -12.28 25.85 -3.81
C GLU A 252 -13.72 25.43 -3.42
N GLY A 253 -14.20 24.29 -3.93
CA GLY A 253 -15.48 23.68 -3.53
C GLY A 253 -15.52 23.13 -2.10
N LYS A 254 -14.41 23.22 -1.35
CA LYS A 254 -14.33 22.88 0.09
C LYS A 254 -14.67 24.05 1.03
N LEU A 255 -15.12 25.19 0.51
CA LEU A 255 -15.86 26.16 1.32
C LEU A 255 -17.34 25.77 1.32
N ALA A 256 -17.79 25.24 2.47
CA ALA A 256 -19.11 24.69 2.77
C ALA A 256 -19.37 23.22 2.36
N GLU A 257 -18.55 22.30 2.89
CA GLU A 257 -19.18 21.14 3.55
C GLU A 257 -19.48 21.58 4.99
N PRO A 258 -20.71 21.38 5.53
CA PRO A 258 -20.92 21.63 6.93
C PRO A 258 -20.02 20.66 7.69
N ALA A 259 -18.98 21.20 8.31
CA ALA A 259 -18.30 20.56 9.41
C ALA A 259 -19.35 20.37 10.51
N VAL A 260 -20.13 19.29 10.45
CA VAL A 260 -20.83 18.79 11.63
C VAL A 260 -19.76 18.10 12.47
N SER A 261 -19.12 18.92 13.28
CA SER A 261 -18.38 18.49 14.46
C SER A 261 -19.37 17.83 15.41
N TYR A 262 -19.52 16.52 15.29
CA TYR A 262 -19.68 15.68 16.46
C TYR A 262 -18.35 14.97 16.62
N THR A 263 -17.74 15.11 17.79
CA THR A 263 -16.41 14.59 18.17
C THR A 263 -16.13 13.22 17.54
N SER A 264 -15.52 13.19 16.35
CA SER A 264 -15.29 11.94 15.65
C SER A 264 -13.99 11.36 16.14
N SER A 265 -14.09 10.28 16.91
CA SER A 265 -12.91 9.48 17.27
C SER A 265 -12.17 9.03 16.00
N LYS A 266 -10.88 8.72 16.11
CA LYS A 266 -10.10 8.11 15.02
C LYS A 266 -10.80 6.88 14.41
N GLU A 267 -11.64 6.21 15.18
CA GLU A 267 -12.43 5.07 14.77
C GLU A 267 -13.57 5.46 13.81
N GLN A 268 -14.28 6.55 14.06
CA GLN A 268 -15.34 7.04 13.17
C GLN A 268 -14.77 7.55 11.84
N GLU A 269 -13.63 8.23 11.89
CA GLU A 269 -12.89 8.63 10.68
C GLU A 269 -12.44 7.41 9.87
N PHE A 270 -11.94 6.37 10.53
CA PHE A 270 -11.58 5.11 9.87
C PHE A 270 -12.79 4.44 9.22
N LYS A 271 -13.91 4.32 9.93
CA LYS A 271 -15.15 3.70 9.42
C LYS A 271 -15.70 4.45 8.21
N TYR A 272 -15.76 5.78 8.26
CA TYR A 272 -16.18 6.61 7.12
C TYR A 272 -15.28 6.41 5.89
N ASN A 273 -13.96 6.41 6.09
CA ASN A 273 -13.01 6.20 4.99
C ASN A 273 -13.11 4.77 4.42
N TYR A 274 -13.32 3.75 5.26
CA TYR A 274 -13.52 2.37 4.81
C TYR A 274 -14.81 2.22 3.99
N HIS A 275 -15.91 2.79 4.48
CA HIS A 275 -17.18 2.92 3.78
C HIS A 275 -16.98 3.50 2.37
N LYS A 276 -16.37 4.68 2.26
CA LYS A 276 -16.11 5.32 0.96
C LYS A 276 -15.26 4.49 0.01
N ASN A 277 -14.29 3.75 0.54
CA ASN A 277 -13.45 2.90 -0.29
C ASN A 277 -14.22 1.73 -0.92
N LEU A 278 -15.22 1.19 -0.22
CA LEU A 278 -16.10 0.12 -0.71
C LEU A 278 -17.03 0.60 -1.84
N GLU A 279 -17.63 1.79 -1.70
CA GLU A 279 -18.47 2.40 -2.73
C GLU A 279 -17.70 2.69 -4.03
N LEU A 280 -16.42 3.05 -3.90
CA LEU A 280 -15.55 3.38 -5.03
C LEU A 280 -14.81 2.16 -5.62
N ASN A 281 -15.07 0.95 -5.15
CA ASN A 281 -14.34 -0.24 -5.61
C ASN A 281 -14.80 -0.65 -7.03
N PRO A 282 -13.89 -0.73 -8.02
CA PRO A 282 -14.25 -1.09 -9.40
C PRO A 282 -14.93 -2.46 -9.55
N LEU A 283 -14.68 -3.40 -8.63
CA LEU A 283 -15.35 -4.70 -8.62
C LEU A 283 -16.80 -4.58 -8.16
N THR A 284 -17.07 -3.76 -7.14
CA THR A 284 -18.42 -3.40 -6.68
C THR A 284 -19.25 -2.81 -7.83
N PHE A 285 -18.66 -1.86 -8.55
CA PHE A 285 -19.31 -1.21 -9.70
C PHE A 285 -19.60 -2.20 -10.83
N ARG A 286 -18.65 -3.09 -11.16
CA ARG A 286 -18.82 -4.10 -12.24
C ARG A 286 -19.87 -5.14 -11.90
N VAL A 287 -19.82 -5.72 -10.69
CA VAL A 287 -20.77 -6.75 -10.25
C VAL A 287 -22.18 -6.18 -10.18
N LYS A 288 -22.34 -4.96 -9.64
CA LYS A 288 -23.67 -4.36 -9.54
C LYS A 288 -24.21 -3.88 -10.88
N LYS A 289 -23.37 -3.31 -11.76
CA LYS A 289 -23.78 -2.97 -13.14
C LYS A 289 -24.24 -4.21 -13.91
N GLN A 290 -23.61 -5.36 -13.68
CA GLN A 290 -24.04 -6.64 -14.25
C GLN A 290 -25.35 -7.16 -13.62
N SER A 291 -25.56 -7.01 -12.31
CA SER A 291 -26.82 -7.41 -11.67
C SER A 291 -27.99 -6.48 -12.03
N ILE A 292 -27.72 -5.20 -12.26
CA ILE A 292 -28.70 -4.18 -12.66
C ILE A 292 -29.07 -4.31 -14.14
N ASN A 293 -28.11 -4.62 -15.03
CA ASN A 293 -28.41 -4.90 -16.44
C ASN A 293 -29.34 -6.11 -16.64
N ASN A 294 -29.45 -6.98 -15.63
CA ASN A 294 -30.35 -8.14 -15.63
C ASN A 294 -31.66 -7.89 -14.85
N SER A 295 -31.87 -6.70 -14.28
CA SER A 295 -33.09 -6.37 -13.54
C SER A 295 -33.81 -5.16 -14.15
N GLU A 296 -35.14 -5.19 -14.17
CA GLU A 296 -35.99 -4.10 -14.67
C GLU A 296 -36.03 -2.87 -13.72
N LEU A 297 -35.19 -2.83 -12.68
CA LEU A 297 -35.31 -1.87 -11.56
C LEU A 297 -34.00 -1.09 -11.33
N ILE A 298 -33.77 -0.07 -12.14
CA ILE A 298 -32.73 0.97 -11.93
C ILE A 298 -33.29 2.15 -11.12
N THR A 299 -34.09 1.86 -10.09
CA THR A 299 -34.70 2.88 -9.24
C THR A 299 -33.90 3.05 -7.94
N CYS A 300 -33.91 4.25 -7.38
CA CYS A 300 -33.36 4.53 -6.06
C CYS A 300 -34.05 3.64 -5.02
N PHE A 301 -33.29 2.91 -4.22
CA PHE A 301 -33.81 2.07 -3.15
C PHE A 301 -34.67 2.84 -2.15
N LEU A 302 -34.31 4.11 -1.92
CA LEU A 302 -34.94 5.00 -0.95
C LEU A 302 -36.13 5.77 -1.53
N CYS A 303 -35.89 6.69 -2.48
CA CYS A 303 -36.94 7.57 -3.01
C CYS A 303 -37.66 7.03 -4.26
N LYS A 304 -37.30 5.83 -4.74
CA LYS A 304 -37.87 5.18 -5.94
C LYS A 304 -37.70 5.94 -7.26
N MET A 305 -37.01 7.08 -7.27
CA MET A 305 -36.67 7.82 -8.50
C MET A 305 -35.79 6.96 -9.42
N ASN A 306 -36.11 6.98 -10.71
CA ASN A 306 -35.25 6.50 -11.78
C ASN A 306 -34.65 7.71 -12.52
N SER A 307 -33.33 7.79 -12.62
CA SER A 307 -32.66 8.89 -13.32
C SER A 307 -32.91 8.88 -14.83
N GLN A 308 -33.10 7.71 -15.45
CA GLN A 308 -33.38 7.59 -16.87
C GLN A 308 -34.77 8.11 -17.24
N ASP A 309 -35.76 7.93 -16.36
CA ASP A 309 -37.12 8.44 -16.59
C ASP A 309 -37.17 9.98 -16.59
N VAL A 310 -36.26 10.62 -15.85
CA VAL A 310 -36.19 12.07 -15.71
C VAL A 310 -35.26 12.71 -16.75
N TYR A 311 -34.12 12.08 -17.04
CA TYR A 311 -33.05 12.67 -17.86
C TYR A 311 -32.78 11.93 -19.18
N GLY A 312 -33.57 10.90 -19.51
CA GLY A 312 -33.36 10.07 -20.69
C GLY A 312 -32.02 9.33 -20.65
N THR A 313 -31.37 9.20 -21.80
CA THR A 313 -30.08 8.48 -21.91
C THR A 313 -28.96 9.11 -21.08
N LEU A 314 -29.02 10.41 -20.77
CA LEU A 314 -28.05 11.06 -19.87
C LEU A 314 -28.17 10.56 -18.42
N GLY A 315 -29.33 10.00 -18.05
CA GLY A 315 -29.60 9.45 -16.74
C GLY A 315 -29.09 8.03 -16.52
N SER A 316 -28.60 7.33 -17.56
CA SER A 316 -28.32 5.89 -17.49
C SER A 316 -27.23 5.48 -16.50
N ASP A 317 -26.31 6.40 -16.17
CA ASP A 317 -25.17 6.17 -15.28
C ASP A 317 -25.15 7.13 -14.08
N LEU A 318 -26.28 7.79 -13.74
CA LEU A 318 -26.36 8.73 -12.61
C LEU A 318 -26.66 8.06 -11.26
N MET A 319 -27.01 6.77 -11.25
CA MET A 319 -27.33 6.06 -10.02
C MET A 319 -26.04 5.56 -9.35
N GLU A 320 -26.00 5.67 -8.02
CA GLU A 320 -24.80 5.45 -7.22
C GLU A 320 -24.99 4.27 -6.26
N LEU A 321 -23.89 3.61 -5.92
CA LEU A 321 -23.89 2.52 -4.94
C LEU A 321 -23.54 3.07 -3.57
N HIS A 322 -24.39 2.73 -2.60
CA HIS A 322 -24.15 3.02 -1.20
C HIS A 322 -23.93 1.73 -0.42
N TYR A 323 -22.89 1.69 0.42
CA TYR A 323 -22.62 0.54 1.28
C TYR A 323 -23.38 0.69 2.61
N VAL A 324 -24.15 -0.32 2.97
CA VAL A 324 -25.00 -0.36 4.16
C VAL A 324 -24.56 -1.44 5.16
N GLY A 325 -23.51 -2.20 4.84
CA GLY A 325 -22.99 -3.23 5.73
C GLY A 325 -22.38 -2.65 7.02
N ASN A 326 -22.42 -3.43 8.09
CA ASN A 326 -21.78 -3.06 9.35
C ASN A 326 -20.25 -3.14 9.22
N ILE A 327 -19.55 -2.14 9.75
CA ILE A 327 -18.08 -2.11 9.77
C ILE A 327 -17.59 -2.58 11.15
N ASP A 328 -17.45 -3.89 11.29
CA ASP A 328 -16.90 -4.60 12.46
C ASP A 328 -15.68 -5.48 12.09
N GLU A 329 -15.03 -6.11 13.09
CA GLU A 329 -13.86 -6.98 12.87
C GLU A 329 -14.12 -8.12 11.86
N THR A 330 -15.37 -8.59 11.79
CA THR A 330 -15.82 -9.64 10.86
C THR A 330 -15.87 -9.11 9.43
N SER A 331 -16.46 -7.94 9.20
CA SER A 331 -16.57 -7.30 7.89
C SER A 331 -15.21 -6.86 7.30
N LEU A 332 -14.22 -6.60 8.15
CA LEU A 332 -12.84 -6.27 7.74
C LEU A 332 -12.06 -7.49 7.24
N THR A 333 -12.50 -8.69 7.61
CA THR A 333 -11.88 -9.97 7.24
C THR A 333 -12.71 -10.74 6.21
N SER A 334 -14.00 -10.43 6.12
CA SER A 334 -14.94 -10.96 5.13
C SER A 334 -14.70 -10.31 3.76
N GLY A 335 -14.83 -11.10 2.71
CA GLY A 335 -14.78 -10.59 1.34
C GLY A 335 -16.00 -9.72 1.00
N PHE A 336 -15.94 -9.10 -0.18
CA PHE A 336 -17.03 -8.33 -0.77
C PHE A 336 -18.34 -9.13 -0.87
N ASN A 337 -19.43 -8.63 -0.29
CA ASN A 337 -20.78 -9.17 -0.42
C ASN A 337 -21.69 -8.19 -1.19
N PRO A 338 -22.24 -8.56 -2.35
CA PRO A 338 -23.14 -7.68 -3.14
C PRO A 338 -24.39 -7.19 -2.40
N GLU A 339 -24.86 -7.94 -1.42
CA GLU A 339 -26.07 -7.62 -0.60
C GLU A 339 -25.83 -6.44 0.35
N ASP A 340 -24.58 -6.13 0.67
CA ASP A 340 -24.24 -5.00 1.56
C ASP A 340 -24.32 -3.64 0.86
N PHE A 341 -24.85 -3.59 -0.36
CA PHE A 341 -24.94 -2.38 -1.15
C PHE A 341 -26.38 -2.12 -1.59
N ILE A 342 -26.77 -0.86 -1.65
CA ILE A 342 -28.03 -0.43 -2.24
C ILE A 342 -27.75 0.54 -3.38
N LEU A 343 -28.65 0.58 -4.36
CA LEU A 343 -28.61 1.58 -5.43
C LEU A 343 -29.40 2.81 -4.98
N VAL A 344 -28.82 4.00 -5.05
CA VAL A 344 -29.44 5.26 -4.62
C VAL A 344 -29.23 6.35 -5.66
N CYS A 345 -30.07 7.38 -5.67
CA CYS A 345 -29.83 8.56 -6.49
C CYS A 345 -28.80 9.50 -5.80
N PRO A 346 -28.16 10.41 -6.55
CA PRO A 346 -27.12 11.30 -6.00
C PRO A 346 -27.58 12.14 -4.81
N ASN A 347 -28.86 12.52 -4.78
CA ASN A 347 -29.42 13.29 -3.68
C ASN A 347 -29.55 12.45 -2.39
N CYS A 348 -30.01 11.20 -2.51
CA CYS A 348 -30.12 10.30 -1.37
C CYS A 348 -28.72 9.87 -0.88
N HIS A 349 -27.80 9.60 -1.80
CA HIS A 349 -26.40 9.26 -1.47
C HIS A 349 -25.74 10.37 -0.66
N LYS A 350 -25.82 11.61 -1.16
CA LYS A 350 -25.27 12.79 -0.47
C LYS A 350 -25.84 12.99 0.93
N LEU A 351 -27.13 12.71 1.15
CA LEU A 351 -27.74 12.81 2.48
C LEU A 351 -27.15 11.76 3.44
N LEU A 352 -27.05 10.49 3.02
CA LEU A 352 -26.46 9.43 3.85
C LEU A 352 -25.00 9.72 4.21
N ASP A 353 -24.25 10.30 3.27
CA ASP A 353 -22.86 10.70 3.52
C ASP A 353 -22.73 11.87 4.48
N THR A 354 -23.58 12.89 4.29
CA THR A 354 -23.57 14.11 5.12
C THR A 354 -23.89 13.77 6.57
N TYR A 355 -24.77 12.79 6.79
CA TYR A 355 -25.22 12.36 8.11
C TYR A 355 -24.69 10.97 8.48
N TYR A 356 -23.51 10.62 7.99
CA TYR A 356 -22.90 9.32 8.28
C TYR A 356 -22.77 9.07 9.78
N ALA A 357 -23.12 7.86 10.22
CA ALA A 357 -23.19 7.44 11.62
C ALA A 357 -24.22 8.19 12.51
N ILE A 358 -24.99 9.13 11.93
CA ILE A 358 -26.09 9.83 12.61
C ILE A 358 -27.43 9.23 12.18
N ILE A 359 -27.60 8.99 10.89
CA ILE A 359 -28.78 8.35 10.33
C ILE A 359 -28.39 7.11 9.52
N THR A 360 -29.23 6.09 9.57
CA THR A 360 -29.17 4.90 8.74
C THR A 360 -30.00 5.09 7.47
N TYR A 361 -29.86 4.17 6.50
CA TYR A 361 -30.72 4.17 5.33
C TYR A 361 -32.20 3.92 5.69
N ASP A 362 -32.47 3.16 6.77
CA ASP A 362 -33.83 2.92 7.27
C ASP A 362 -34.44 4.20 7.85
N ASP A 363 -33.64 5.01 8.57
CA ASP A 363 -34.09 6.33 9.06
C ASP A 363 -34.47 7.24 7.90
N LEU A 364 -33.63 7.34 6.87
CA LEU A 364 -33.91 8.16 5.70
C LEU A 364 -35.13 7.64 4.92
N LYS A 365 -35.30 6.32 4.82
CA LYS A 365 -36.47 5.70 4.20
C LYS A 365 -37.76 6.08 4.95
N ASN A 366 -37.76 6.03 6.28
CA ASN A 366 -38.90 6.43 7.11
C ASN A 366 -39.24 7.92 6.96
N ILE A 367 -38.23 8.79 6.84
CA ILE A 367 -38.44 10.23 6.58
C ILE A 367 -39.11 10.46 5.22
N LEU A 368 -38.77 9.65 4.21
CA LEU A 368 -39.36 9.76 2.87
C LEU A 368 -40.76 9.18 2.78
N SER A 369 -41.08 8.13 3.56
CA SER A 369 -42.40 7.51 3.60
C SER A 369 -43.43 8.23 4.48
N SER A 370 -43.00 9.21 5.28
CA SER A 370 -43.87 10.06 6.11
C SER A 370 -44.34 11.33 5.39
N LYS A 371 -44.01 11.47 4.10
CA LYS A 371 -44.56 12.45 3.16
C LYS A 371 -45.55 11.77 2.23
#